data_AF-A0A918FNI3-F1
#
_entry.id   AF-A0A918FNI3-F1
#
_cell.length_a   1.000
_cell.length_b   1.000
_cell.length_c   1.000
_cell.angle_alpha   90.00
_cell.angle_beta   90.00
_cell.angle_gamma   90.00
#
_symmetry.space_group_name_H-M   'P 1'
#
loop_
_entity.id
_entity.type
_entity.pdbx_description
1 polymer ?
#
loop_
_entity_poly.entity_id
_entity_poly.type
_entity_poly.pdbx_seq_one_letter_code
_entity_poly.pdbx_strand_id
1 'polypeptide(L)'
;MRLSRSLAPVTVAVCLVLALPYDARPHARVEAPDTTVTSEPFGAECRISVRGSRVVAYCHNPYADTDRVRLHIECARWWDLDTDGAPADVGPAVTVRLTGRCWKEVGAAWVSHWRT
;
A
#
# COMPACT_ATOMS: atom_id res chain seq x y z
N MET A 1 -1.78 -61.33 -8.91
CA MET A 1 -2.60 -60.39 -8.13
C MET A 1 -2.77 -59.10 -8.95
N ARG A 2 -3.95 -58.85 -9.50
CA ARG A 2 -4.25 -57.62 -10.26
C ARG A 2 -4.47 -56.51 -9.24
N LEU A 3 -3.48 -55.65 -9.01
CA LEU A 3 -3.68 -54.45 -8.22
C LEU A 3 -4.76 -53.59 -8.90
N SER A 4 -5.82 -53.36 -8.16
CA SER A 4 -7.04 -52.69 -8.57
C SER A 4 -6.74 -51.29 -9.11
N ARG A 5 -6.93 -51.12 -10.42
CA ARG A 5 -6.93 -49.80 -11.12
C ARG A 5 -8.04 -48.86 -10.65
N SER A 6 -8.72 -49.16 -9.54
CA SER A 6 -9.95 -48.53 -9.05
C SER A 6 -9.73 -47.53 -7.91
N LEU A 7 -8.51 -47.39 -7.38
CA LEU A 7 -8.23 -46.52 -6.24
C LEU A 7 -7.82 -45.09 -6.62
N ALA A 8 -7.41 -44.88 -7.87
CA ALA A 8 -7.03 -43.57 -8.41
C ALA A 8 -8.13 -42.48 -8.33
N PRO A 9 -9.42 -42.76 -8.65
CA PRO A 9 -10.45 -41.73 -8.52
C PRO A 9 -10.76 -41.39 -7.06
N VAL A 10 -10.61 -42.37 -6.15
CA VAL A 10 -10.85 -42.18 -4.71
C VAL A 10 -9.77 -41.28 -4.11
N THR A 11 -8.50 -41.49 -4.46
CA THR A 11 -7.42 -40.64 -3.97
C THR A 11 -7.51 -39.21 -4.49
N VAL A 12 -7.89 -39.00 -5.75
CA VAL A 12 -8.10 -37.65 -6.31
C VAL A 12 -9.25 -36.93 -5.59
N ALA A 13 -10.37 -37.62 -5.34
CA ALA A 13 -11.50 -37.04 -4.63
C ALA A 13 -11.13 -36.63 -3.19
N VAL A 14 -10.37 -37.47 -2.48
CA VAL A 14 -9.89 -37.17 -1.11
C VAL A 14 -8.96 -35.96 -1.10
N CYS A 15 -8.01 -35.88 -2.04
CA CYS A 15 -7.13 -34.71 -2.15
C CYS A 15 -7.91 -33.42 -2.43
N LEU A 16 -8.95 -33.47 -3.26
CA LEU A 16 -9.77 -32.29 -3.57
C LEU A 16 -10.56 -31.80 -2.34
N VAL A 17 -11.06 -32.73 -1.51
CA VAL A 17 -11.78 -32.39 -0.27
C VAL A 17 -10.84 -31.79 0.78
N LEU A 18 -9.61 -32.28 0.87
CA LEU A 18 -8.60 -31.78 1.81
C LEU A 18 -7.91 -30.49 1.35
N ALA A 19 -7.87 -30.21 0.04
CA ALA A 19 -7.31 -29.00 -0.54
C ALA A 19 -8.33 -27.84 -0.65
N LEU A 20 -9.59 -28.05 -0.26
CA LEU A 20 -10.55 -26.95 -0.10
C LEU A 20 -10.01 -25.98 0.96
N PRO A 21 -9.90 -24.68 0.65
CA PRO A 21 -9.36 -23.70 1.58
C PRO A 21 -10.26 -23.68 2.81
N TYR A 22 -9.65 -23.99 3.96
CA TYR A 22 -10.28 -23.95 5.29
C TYR A 22 -10.71 -22.52 5.72
N ASP A 23 -10.49 -21.52 4.86
CA ASP A 23 -10.74 -20.09 5.11
C ASP A 23 -12.19 -19.66 4.95
N ALA A 24 -13.11 -20.55 4.55
CA ALA A 24 -14.55 -20.26 4.53
C ALA A 24 -15.19 -20.33 5.93
N ARG A 25 -14.55 -19.73 6.95
CA ARG A 25 -15.23 -19.50 8.23
C ARG A 25 -16.18 -18.30 8.08
N PRO A 26 -17.47 -18.44 8.45
CA PRO A 26 -18.35 -17.29 8.51
C PRO A 26 -17.75 -16.31 9.53
N HIS A 27 -17.32 -15.15 9.03
CA HIS A 27 -16.86 -14.08 9.91
C HIS A 27 -18.09 -13.64 10.71
N ALA A 28 -17.99 -13.67 12.05
CA ALA A 28 -19.04 -13.11 12.88
C ALA A 28 -19.29 -11.68 12.40
N ARG A 29 -20.55 -11.36 12.06
CA ARG A 29 -20.94 -10.01 11.64
C ARG A 29 -20.69 -9.09 12.84
N VAL A 30 -19.56 -8.40 12.84
CA VAL A 30 -19.30 -7.28 13.73
C VAL A 30 -20.26 -6.18 13.31
N GLU A 31 -20.99 -5.65 14.27
CA GLU A 31 -21.86 -4.49 14.06
C GLU A 31 -21.00 -3.36 13.52
N ALA A 32 -21.34 -2.88 12.32
CA ALA A 32 -20.55 -1.84 11.67
C ALA A 32 -20.54 -0.62 12.60
N PRO A 33 -19.37 -0.02 12.86
CA PRO A 33 -19.32 1.20 13.65
C PRO A 33 -20.26 2.22 13.02
N ASP A 34 -21.01 2.91 13.87
CA ASP A 34 -21.95 3.95 13.49
C ASP A 34 -21.26 4.96 12.56
N THR A 35 -21.63 4.94 11.27
CA THR A 35 -21.00 5.72 10.21
C THR A 35 -21.27 7.21 10.32
N THR A 36 -21.94 7.65 11.39
CA THR A 36 -22.30 9.06 11.64
C THR A 36 -21.17 9.88 12.25
N VAL A 37 -20.05 9.27 12.67
CA VAL A 37 -18.83 10.03 13.00
C VAL A 37 -18.21 10.53 11.70
N THR A 38 -18.51 11.77 11.34
CA THR A 38 -17.81 12.46 10.25
C THR A 38 -16.35 12.59 10.67
N SER A 39 -15.46 11.78 10.10
CA SER A 39 -14.03 11.90 10.39
C SER A 39 -13.57 13.29 9.97
N GLU A 40 -12.92 14.00 10.88
CA GLU A 40 -12.34 15.30 10.56
C GLU A 40 -11.41 15.17 9.34
N PRO A 41 -11.50 16.11 8.38
CA PRO A 41 -10.69 16.06 7.18
C PRO A 41 -9.21 16.14 7.56
N PHE A 42 -8.41 15.24 6.98
CA PHE A 42 -7.00 15.03 7.30
C PHE A 42 -6.20 14.76 6.03
N GLY A 43 -4.92 15.15 6.04
CA GLY A 43 -3.95 14.86 4.99
C GLY A 43 -3.52 16.11 4.23
N ALA A 44 -2.22 16.35 4.15
CA ALA A 44 -1.64 17.40 3.34
C ALA A 44 -1.94 17.17 1.85
N GLU A 45 -2.23 18.24 1.11
CA GLU A 45 -2.32 18.17 -0.35
C GLU A 45 -0.91 18.12 -0.94
N CYS A 46 -0.58 17.02 -1.61
CA CYS A 46 0.74 16.80 -2.21
C CYS A 46 0.70 16.85 -3.74
N ARG A 47 1.56 17.67 -4.34
CA ARG A 47 1.81 17.70 -5.78
C ARG A 47 3.19 17.15 -6.10
N ILE A 48 3.24 16.08 -6.88
CA ILE A 48 4.47 15.40 -7.29
C ILE A 48 4.85 15.81 -8.71
N SER A 49 6.14 16.02 -8.95
CA SER A 49 6.71 16.27 -10.27
C SER A 49 7.91 15.36 -10.51
N VAL A 50 7.92 14.72 -11.69
CA VAL A 50 9.00 13.82 -12.11
C VAL A 50 9.73 14.44 -13.31
N ARG A 51 11.07 14.46 -13.24
CA ARG A 51 11.96 14.96 -14.30
C ARG A 51 13.12 13.98 -14.49
N GLY A 52 12.96 13.07 -15.46
CA GLY A 52 13.92 11.99 -15.72
C GLY A 52 14.07 11.09 -14.50
N SER A 53 15.26 11.11 -13.89
CA SER A 53 15.55 10.34 -12.68
C SER A 53 15.17 11.02 -11.37
N ARG A 54 14.70 12.28 -11.38
CA ARG A 54 14.46 13.08 -10.16
C ARG A 54 12.97 13.26 -9.88
N VAL A 55 12.62 13.24 -8.59
CA VAL A 55 11.28 13.50 -8.09
C VAL A 55 11.32 14.65 -7.08
N VAL A 56 10.38 15.57 -7.20
CA VAL A 56 10.10 16.62 -6.19
C VAL A 56 8.62 16.60 -5.87
N ALA A 57 8.28 16.55 -4.59
CA ALA A 57 6.92 16.70 -4.10
C ALA A 57 6.82 17.92 -3.18
N TYR A 58 5.77 18.72 -3.37
CA TYR A 58 5.39 19.79 -2.45
C TYR A 58 4.10 19.39 -1.76
N CYS A 59 4.11 19.36 -0.43
CA CYS A 59 2.95 19.00 0.38
C CYS A 59 2.57 20.19 1.25
N HIS A 60 1.34 20.66 1.13
CA HIS A 60 0.78 21.74 1.95
C HIS A 60 -0.35 21.20 2.83
N ASN A 61 -0.30 21.48 4.13
CA ASN A 61 -1.32 21.04 5.05
C ASN A 61 -2.30 22.19 5.38
N PRO A 62 -3.56 22.13 4.92
CA PRO A 62 -4.56 23.15 5.23
C PRO A 62 -5.26 22.91 6.59
N TYR A 63 -4.92 21.84 7.31
CA TYR A 63 -5.61 21.39 8.53
C TYR A 63 -4.84 21.74 9.81
N ALA A 64 -5.53 21.67 10.95
CA ALA A 64 -4.99 21.98 12.27
C ALA A 64 -4.12 20.87 12.86
N ASP A 65 -4.30 19.63 12.41
CA ASP A 65 -3.48 18.50 12.83
C ASP A 65 -2.23 18.38 11.97
N THR A 66 -1.14 17.88 12.56
CA THR A 66 0.07 17.57 11.80
C THR A 66 -0.16 16.29 10.98
N ASP A 67 0.21 16.36 9.70
CA ASP A 67 0.27 15.19 8.84
C ASP A 67 1.73 14.81 8.60
N ARG A 68 2.10 13.57 8.90
CA ARG A 68 3.44 13.08 8.63
C ARG A 68 3.45 12.35 7.30
N VAL A 69 4.30 12.83 6.40
CA VAL A 69 4.35 12.40 5.00
C VAL A 69 5.65 11.70 4.66
N ARG A 70 5.62 10.75 3.72
CA ARG A 70 6.82 10.12 3.15
C ARG A 70 6.70 10.00 1.65
N LEU A 71 7.75 10.42 0.94
CA LEU A 71 7.89 10.21 -0.50
C LEU A 71 8.41 8.80 -0.79
N HIS A 72 7.73 8.10 -1.67
CA HIS A 72 8.09 6.79 -2.20
C HIS A 72 8.37 6.91 -3.69
N ILE A 73 9.39 6.21 -4.18
CA ILE A 73 9.80 6.23 -5.57
C ILE A 73 10.07 4.80 -6.02
N GLU A 74 9.31 4.34 -7.00
CA GLU A 74 9.57 3.11 -7.72
C GLU A 74 10.40 3.42 -8.98
N CYS A 75 11.54 2.75 -9.12
CA CYS A 75 12.46 2.94 -10.23
C CYS A 75 12.11 2.01 -11.39
N ALA A 76 12.23 2.51 -12.62
CA ALA A 76 11.72 1.77 -13.79
C ALA A 76 12.59 0.54 -14.17
N ARG A 77 13.77 0.41 -13.58
CA ARG A 77 14.74 -0.66 -13.90
C ARG A 77 14.94 -1.54 -12.67
N TRP A 78 14.84 -2.85 -12.85
CA TRP A 78 14.98 -3.83 -11.77
C TRP A 78 16.30 -3.75 -10.99
N TRP A 79 17.36 -3.20 -11.60
CA TRP A 79 18.67 -3.02 -10.97
C TRP A 79 18.82 -1.66 -10.26
N ASP A 80 17.89 -0.75 -10.47
CA ASP A 80 17.81 0.55 -9.81
C ASP A 80 16.82 0.40 -8.66
N LEU A 81 17.32 0.41 -7.43
CA LEU A 81 16.50 0.07 -6.26
C LEU A 81 15.52 1.20 -5.94
N ASP A 82 14.28 0.82 -5.66
CA ASP A 82 13.24 1.73 -5.17
C ASP A 82 13.69 2.47 -3.92
N THR A 83 13.23 3.70 -3.77
CA THR A 83 13.69 4.59 -2.69
C THR A 83 12.53 5.12 -1.87
N ASP A 84 12.61 4.91 -0.57
CA ASP A 84 11.75 5.55 0.41
C ASP A 84 12.50 6.68 1.12
N GLY A 85 11.92 7.88 1.09
CA GLY A 85 12.48 9.04 1.76
C GLY A 85 12.32 8.98 3.29
N ALA A 86 13.06 9.85 3.97
CA ALA A 86 12.77 10.11 5.38
C ALA A 86 11.36 10.74 5.51
N PRO A 87 10.57 10.34 6.53
CA PRO A 87 9.35 11.05 6.88
C PRO A 87 9.61 12.54 7.15
N ALA A 88 8.63 13.38 6.84
CA ALA A 88 8.61 14.78 7.24
C ALA A 88 7.24 15.13 7.84
N ASP A 89 7.26 15.95 8.88
CA ASP A 89 6.03 16.50 9.47
C ASP A 89 5.58 17.74 8.69
N VAL A 90 4.31 17.75 8.27
CA VAL A 90 3.65 18.91 7.67
C VAL A 90 2.70 19.49 8.70
N GLY A 91 3.19 20.46 9.47
CA GLY A 91 2.38 21.16 10.46
C GLY A 91 1.29 22.05 9.84
N PRO A 92 0.45 22.70 10.69
CA PRO A 92 -0.69 23.47 10.22
C PRO A 92 -0.30 24.67 9.36
N ALA A 93 -0.94 24.82 8.19
CA ALA A 93 -0.66 25.85 7.20
C ALA A 93 0.81 25.90 6.71
N VAL A 94 1.55 24.78 6.85
CA VAL A 94 2.94 24.68 6.40
C VAL A 94 3.01 23.97 5.04
N THR A 95 4.01 24.35 4.24
CA THR A 95 4.41 23.59 3.04
C THR A 95 5.80 22.99 3.23
N VAL A 96 5.94 21.70 2.96
CA VAL A 96 7.24 21.02 2.93
C VAL A 96 7.61 20.61 1.50
N ARG A 97 8.91 20.43 1.27
CA ARG A 97 9.45 19.92 0.01
C ARG A 97 10.16 18.58 0.27
N LEU A 98 9.68 17.53 -0.38
CA LEU A 98 10.31 16.22 -0.41
C LEU A 98 11.04 16.05 -1.75
N THR A 99 12.21 15.41 -1.71
CA THR A 99 13.00 15.14 -2.92
C THR A 99 13.59 13.75 -2.87
N GLY A 100 13.67 13.10 -4.02
CA GLY A 100 14.35 11.83 -4.18
C GLY A 100 14.73 11.60 -5.64
N ARG A 101 15.37 10.47 -5.92
CA ARG A 101 15.78 10.13 -7.27
C ARG A 101 16.01 8.63 -7.42
N CYS A 102 15.85 8.15 -8.64
CA CYS A 102 16.43 6.89 -9.10
C CYS A 102 17.83 7.16 -9.70
N TRP A 103 18.58 6.10 -9.98
CA TRP A 103 19.80 6.23 -10.77
C TRP A 103 19.46 6.60 -12.22
N LYS A 104 18.58 5.85 -12.89
CA LYS A 104 18.29 5.96 -14.32
C LYS A 104 17.03 6.75 -14.61
N GLU A 105 15.86 6.20 -14.28
CA GLU A 105 14.56 6.80 -14.59
C GLU A 105 13.49 6.31 -13.61
N VAL A 106 12.57 7.20 -13.26
CA VAL A 106 11.49 6.94 -12.31
C VAL A 106 10.36 6.22 -13.03
N GLY A 107 9.87 5.12 -12.46
CA GLY A 107 8.67 4.41 -12.91
C GLY A 107 7.40 5.00 -12.31
N ALA A 108 7.37 5.13 -10.99
CA ALA A 108 6.26 5.72 -10.24
C ALA A 108 6.75 6.50 -9.01
N ALA A 109 5.91 7.42 -8.52
CA ALA A 109 6.17 8.11 -7.26
C ALA A 109 4.85 8.48 -6.58
N TRP A 110 4.79 8.32 -5.27
CA TRP A 110 3.61 8.64 -4.45
C TRP A 110 4.03 9.14 -3.06
N VAL A 111 3.09 9.74 -2.34
CA VAL A 111 3.28 10.16 -0.95
C VAL A 111 2.31 9.39 -0.07
N SER A 112 2.82 8.82 1.03
CA SER A 112 1.99 8.27 2.10
C SER A 112 1.81 9.28 3.21
N HIS A 113 0.70 9.15 3.94
CA HIS A 113 0.23 10.05 4.99
C HIS A 113 -0.08 9.25 6.26
N TRP A 114 0.21 9.80 7.43
CA TRP A 114 -0.26 9.23 8.69
C TRP A 114 -0.38 10.29 9.77
N ARG A 115 -1.38 10.11 10.65
CA ARG A 115 -1.57 10.93 11.84
C ARG A 115 -0.45 10.65 12.82
N THR A 116 0.12 11.72 13.37
CA THR A 116 1.01 11.67 14.54
C THR A 116 0.21 11.67 15.84
#